data_AF-A0A3D5W4K7-F1
#
_entry.id   AF-A0A3D5W4K7-F1
#
_cell.length_a   1.000
_cell.length_b   1.000
_cell.length_c   1.000
_cell.angle_alpha   90.00
_cell.angle_beta   90.00
_cell.angle_gamma   90.00
#
_symmetry.space_group_name_H-M   'P 1'
#
loop_
_entity.id
_entity.type
_entity.pdbx_description
1 polymer ?
#
loop_
_entity_poly.entity_id
_entity_poly.type
_entity_poly.pdbx_seq_one_letter_code
_entity_poly.pdbx_strand_id
1 'polypeptide(L)' 'MACHTTGVAGSPKIGDKEAWVERIAQGMDLLYEHAIVGFQGKTGFMPPKGGFAHLSDDDVKLAVDHMVEQSQ' A
#
# COMPACT_ATOMS: atom_id res chain seq x y z
N MET A 1 11.49 -0.20 0.82
CA MET A 1 10.33 0.64 0.50
C MET A 1 10.77 1.77 -0.42
N ALA A 2 10.38 1.77 -1.70
CA ALA A 2 10.86 2.76 -2.69
C ALA A 2 9.82 3.85 -3.01
N CYS A 3 8.53 3.50 -3.12
CA CYS A 3 7.50 4.45 -3.55
C CYS A 3 6.82 5.19 -2.39
N HIS A 4 6.50 4.48 -1.31
CA HIS A 4 5.69 4.99 -0.20
C HIS A 4 6.46 5.87 0.80
N THR A 5 7.79 5.94 0.71
CA THR A 5 8.57 6.85 1.58
C THR A 5 8.49 8.29 1.10
N THR A 6 8.58 8.52 -0.21
CA THR A 6 8.65 9.86 -0.80
C THR A 6 7.40 10.21 -1.62
N GLY A 7 6.53 9.24 -1.89
CA GLY A 7 5.31 9.41 -2.68
C GLY A 7 5.56 9.42 -4.18
N VAL A 8 6.54 8.64 -4.65
CA VAL A 8 6.88 8.54 -6.08
C VAL A 8 5.63 8.15 -6.88
N ALA A 9 5.44 8.82 -8.02
CA ALA A 9 4.33 8.58 -8.93
C ALA A 9 2.95 8.61 -8.26
N GLY A 10 2.74 9.48 -7.27
CA GLY A 10 1.45 9.60 -6.58
C GLY A 10 1.14 8.45 -5.60
N SER A 11 2.17 7.70 -5.20
CA SER A 11 2.07 6.70 -4.13
C SER A 11 1.71 7.36 -2.80
N PRO A 12 0.77 6.80 -2.02
CA PRO A 12 0.41 7.35 -0.71
C PRO A 12 1.62 7.24 0.23
N LYS A 13 2.07 8.37 0.78
CA LYS A 13 3.23 8.39 1.67
C LYS A 13 2.88 7.77 3.01
N ILE A 14 3.74 6.92 3.55
CA ILE A 14 3.59 6.45 4.92
C ILE A 14 3.66 7.66 5.88
N GLY A 15 2.75 7.73 6.85
CA GLY A 15 2.60 8.88 7.76
C GLY A 15 1.69 10.01 7.27
N ASP A 16 1.28 9.99 6.00
CA ASP A 16 0.36 10.99 5.45
C ASP A 16 -1.10 10.59 5.75
N LYS A 17 -1.58 10.98 6.93
CA LYS A 17 -2.93 10.63 7.40
C LYS A 17 -4.02 10.99 6.39
N GLU A 18 -3.95 12.16 5.77
CA GLU A 18 -4.95 12.61 4.81
C GLU A 18 -4.99 11.70 3.57
N ALA A 19 -3.82 11.27 3.08
CA ALA A 19 -3.75 10.32 1.98
C ALA A 19 -4.27 8.92 2.37
N TRP A 20 -4.20 8.52 3.64
CA TRP A 20 -4.55 7.18 4.09
C TRP A 20 -5.98 7.03 4.60
N VAL A 21 -6.65 8.09 5.07
CA VAL A 21 -8.03 8.02 5.61
C VAL A 21 -9.01 7.32 4.66
N GLU A 22 -9.11 7.76 3.41
CA GLU A 22 -10.04 7.16 2.44
C GLU A 22 -9.63 5.74 2.00
N ARG A 23 -8.35 5.38 2.16
CA ARG A 23 -7.84 4.04 1.83
C ARG A 23 -8.16 3.06 2.94
N ILE A 24 -7.90 3.44 4.18
CA ILE A 24 -8.23 2.64 5.38
C ILE A 24 -9.75 2.42 5.46
N ALA A 25 -10.55 3.41 5.10
CA ALA A 25 -12.01 3.31 5.06
C ALA A 25 -12.55 2.24 4.08
N GLN A 26 -11.76 1.82 3.08
CA GLN A 26 -12.14 0.74 2.16
C GLN A 26 -12.01 -0.66 2.79
N GLY A 27 -11.34 -0.76 3.95
CA GLY A 27 -11.13 -2.01 4.67
C GLY A 27 -9.81 -2.70 4.33
N MET A 28 -9.26 -3.41 5.32
CA MET A 28 -7.94 -4.04 5.23
C MET A 28 -7.87 -5.14 4.16
N ASP A 29 -8.94 -5.91 3.99
CA ASP A 29 -8.98 -7.00 2.99
C ASP A 29 -8.71 -6.49 1.57
N LEU A 30 -9.30 -5.34 1.20
CA LEU A 30 -9.08 -4.74 -0.11
C LEU A 30 -7.66 -4.17 -0.25
N LEU A 31 -7.12 -3.58 0.82
CA LEU A 31 -5.74 -3.08 0.82
C LEU A 31 -4.74 -4.23 0.65
N TYR A 32 -4.97 -5.36 1.29
CA TYR A 32 -4.17 -6.57 1.12
C TYR A 32 -4.26 -7.09 -0.31
N GLU A 33 -5.47 -7.22 -0.86
CA GLU A 33 -5.67 -7.69 -2.23
C GLU A 33 -4.90 -6.81 -3.22
N HIS A 34 -5.11 -5.49 -3.18
CA HIS A 34 -4.42 -4.53 -4.03
C HIS A 34 -2.89 -4.60 -3.90
N ALA A 35 -2.36 -4.82 -2.69
CA ALA A 35 -0.93 -4.93 -2.47
C ALA A 35 -0.36 -6.27 -3.00
N ILE A 36 -1.12 -7.36 -2.88
CA ILE A 36 -0.69 -8.71 -3.30
C ILE A 36 -0.77 -8.85 -4.82
N VAL A 37 -1.94 -8.56 -5.41
CA VAL A 37 -2.21 -8.79 -6.84
C VAL A 37 -1.82 -7.60 -7.72
N GLY A 38 -1.53 -6.46 -7.11
CA GLY A 38 -1.30 -5.20 -7.79
C GLY A 38 -2.60 -4.44 -8.05
N PHE A 39 -2.48 -3.13 -8.26
CA PHE A 39 -3.63 -2.25 -8.39
C PHE A 39 -3.32 -1.05 -9.27
N GLN A 40 -4.19 -0.78 -10.24
CA GLN A 40 -4.16 0.47 -11.01
C GLN A 40 -5.17 1.44 -10.39
N GLY A 41 -4.65 2.41 -9.65
CA GLY A 41 -5.45 3.47 -9.05
C GLY A 41 -5.54 4.71 -9.92
N LYS A 42 -6.26 5.71 -9.41
CA LYS A 42 -6.36 7.04 -10.03
C LYS A 42 -5.03 7.78 -10.06
N THR A 43 -4.19 7.56 -9.05
CA THR A 43 -2.92 8.32 -8.87
C THR A 43 -1.70 7.61 -9.42
N GLY A 44 -1.80 6.31 -9.72
CA GLY A 44 -0.66 5.53 -10.20
C GLY A 44 -0.91 4.02 -10.17
N PHE A 45 0.16 3.27 -10.48
CA PHE A 45 0.18 1.82 -10.46
C PHE A 45 0.93 1.31 -9.22
N MET A 46 0.28 0.44 -8.44
CA MET A 46 0.91 -0.37 -7.41
C MET A 46 1.24 -1.74 -8.00
N PRO A 47 2.54 -2.09 -8.19
CA PRO A 47 2.91 -3.40 -8.70
C PRO A 47 2.54 -4.53 -7.72
N PRO A 48 2.25 -5.74 -8.23
CA PRO A 48 2.01 -6.91 -7.39
C PRO A 48 3.16 -7.13 -6.41
N LYS A 49 2.83 -7.35 -5.13
CA LYS A 49 3.80 -7.54 -4.03
C LYS A 49 4.85 -6.43 -3.93
N GLY A 50 4.47 -5.19 -4.29
CA GLY A 50 5.39 -4.05 -4.32
C GLY A 50 6.56 -4.21 -5.32
N GLY A 51 6.42 -5.09 -6.32
CA GLY A 51 7.46 -5.42 -7.28
C GLY A 51 8.38 -6.58 -6.87
N PHE A 52 8.14 -7.20 -5.71
CA PHE A 52 8.96 -8.29 -5.17
C PHE A 52 8.20 -9.61 -5.24
N ALA A 53 8.26 -10.28 -6.39
CA ALA A 53 7.52 -11.53 -6.64
C ALA A 53 7.85 -12.70 -5.68
N HIS A 54 8.96 -12.61 -4.96
CA HIS A 54 9.41 -13.64 -4.01
C HIS A 54 8.78 -13.52 -2.61
N LEU A 55 8.11 -12.41 -2.30
CA LEU A 55 7.47 -12.24 -0.99
C LEU A 55 6.27 -13.18 -0.85
N SER A 56 6.06 -13.71 0.37
CA SER A 56 4.81 -14.39 0.69
C SER A 56 3.67 -13.37 0.80
N ASP A 57 2.43 -13.84 0.66
CA ASP A 57 1.27 -12.96 0.83
C ASP A 57 1.18 -12.44 2.27
N ASP A 58 1.63 -13.22 3.25
CA ASP A 58 1.67 -12.82 4.66
C ASP A 58 2.70 -11.71 4.92
N ASP A 59 3.88 -11.78 4.29
CA ASP A 59 4.87 -10.69 4.37
C ASP A 59 4.32 -9.39 3.78
N VAL A 60 3.56 -9.48 2.69
CA VAL A 60 2.90 -8.31 2.08
C VAL A 60 1.83 -7.74 3.00
N LYS A 61 1.01 -8.59 3.64
CA LYS A 61 -0.01 -8.15 4.61
C LYS A 61 0.62 -7.45 5.81
N LEU A 62 1.69 -8.00 6.39
CA LEU A 62 2.41 -7.36 7.49
C LEU A 62 2.98 -5.99 7.09
N ALA A 63 3.45 -5.85 5.85
CA ALA A 63 3.90 -4.55 5.34
C ALA A 63 2.74 -3.55 5.21
N VAL A 64 1.57 -3.99 4.74
CA VAL A 64 0.36 -3.16 4.68
C VAL A 64 -0.08 -2.72 6.08
N ASP A 65 -0.09 -3.64 7.05
CA ASP A 65 -0.42 -3.33 8.45
C ASP A 65 0.48 -2.25 9.02
N HIS A 66 1.80 -2.40 8.84
CA HIS A 66 2.76 -1.41 9.27
C HIS A 66 2.50 -0.04 8.63
N MET A 67 2.22 0.00 7.33
CA MET A 67 1.95 1.26 6.63
C MET A 67 0.67 1.94 7.12
N VAL A 68 -0.38 1.17 7.39
CA VAL A 68 -1.64 1.66 7.95
C VAL A 68 -1.43 2.17 9.37
N GLU A 69 -0.77 1.41 10.24
CA GLU A 69 -0.49 1.80 11.63
C GLU A 69 0.29 3.12 11.71
N GLN A 70 1.29 3.31 10.85
CA GLN A 70 2.04 4.56 10.80
C GLN A 70 1.25 5.74 10.20
N SER A 71 0.08 5.50 9.60
CA SER A 71 -0.69 6.49 8.84
C SER A 71 -2.12 6.71 9.35
N GLN A 72 -2.46 6.17 10.53
CA GLN A 72 -3.65 6.55 11.31
C GLN A 72 -3.40 7.87 12.04
#